data_AF-A0ABD2I3Y8-F1
#
_entry.id   AF-A0ABD2I3Y8-F1
#
_cell.length_a   1.000
_cell.length_b   1.000
_cell.length_c   1.000
_cell.angle_alpha   90.00
_cell.angle_beta   90.00
_cell.angle_gamma   90.00
#
_symmetry.space_group_name_H-M   'P 1'
#
loop_
_entity.id
_entity.type
_entity.pdbx_description
1 polymer ?
#
loop_
_entity_poly.entity_id
_entity_poly.type
_entity_poly.pdbx_seq_one_letter_code
_entity_poly.pdbx_strand_id
1 'polypeptide(L)' 'MPILTASQKPVCRFICPKNEHYGQKNCQGCEPSCDKPNPNKCTEKKCICACECLAGFLRDKKSGKCVEKCPKKTD' A
#
# COMPACT_ATOMS: atom_id res chain seq x y z
N MET A 1 -33.21 -22.07 -1.26
CA MET A 1 -31.83 -21.82 -0.79
C MET A 1 -30.94 -21.67 -2.01
N PRO A 2 -30.30 -20.53 -2.29
CA PRO A 2 -29.29 -20.48 -3.33
C PRO A 2 -27.93 -20.83 -2.72
N ILE A 3 -27.35 -21.88 -3.27
CA ILE A 3 -25.98 -22.34 -3.08
C ILE A 3 -25.10 -21.44 -3.95
N LEU A 4 -24.17 -20.68 -3.37
CA LEU A 4 -23.05 -20.01 -4.07
C LEU A 4 -22.10 -19.40 -3.01
N THR A 5 -21.33 -20.22 -2.29
CA THR A 5 -20.21 -19.73 -1.47
C THR A 5 -18.93 -19.69 -2.28
N ALA A 6 -18.92 -18.93 -3.38
CA ALA A 6 -17.69 -18.59 -4.07
C ALA A 6 -17.09 -17.36 -3.36
N SER A 7 -16.02 -17.59 -2.61
CA SER A 7 -14.98 -16.62 -2.19
C SER A 7 -15.32 -15.15 -2.52
N GLN A 8 -16.09 -14.48 -1.65
CA GLN A 8 -16.44 -13.06 -1.82
C GLN A 8 -15.20 -12.20 -1.54
N LYS A 9 -14.27 -12.16 -2.49
CA LYS A 9 -13.17 -11.20 -2.47
C LYS A 9 -13.80 -9.81 -2.63
N PRO A 10 -13.53 -8.85 -1.74
CA PRO A 10 -14.12 -7.52 -1.85
C PRO A 10 -13.75 -6.89 -3.20
N VAL A 11 -14.77 -6.54 -3.99
CA VAL A 11 -14.59 -5.88 -5.29
C VAL A 11 -14.21 -4.44 -5.03
N CYS A 12 -12.99 -4.11 -5.36
CA CYS A 12 -12.46 -2.80 -5.11
C CYS A 12 -12.62 -1.90 -6.32
N ARG A 13 -13.42 -0.84 -6.18
CA ARG A 13 -13.89 -0.02 -7.30
C ARG A 13 -13.14 1.31 -7.43
N PHE A 14 -11.92 1.40 -6.95
CA PHE A 14 -11.05 2.56 -7.18
C PHE A 14 -9.82 2.16 -7.98
N ILE A 15 -9.28 3.14 -8.69
CA ILE A 15 -8.02 3.01 -9.43
C ILE A 15 -6.90 3.49 -8.52
N CYS A 16 -5.86 2.68 -8.35
CA CYS A 16 -4.71 3.10 -7.57
C CYS A 16 -3.98 4.26 -8.25
N PRO A 17 -3.43 5.21 -7.47
CA PRO A 17 -2.64 6.30 -8.00
C PRO A 17 -1.39 5.80 -8.75
N LYS A 18 -0.70 6.73 -9.41
CA LYS A 18 0.56 6.42 -10.08
C LYS A 18 1.56 5.79 -9.09
N ASN A 19 2.26 4.76 -9.56
CA ASN A 19 3.25 3.98 -8.80
C ASN A 19 2.68 3.13 -7.66
N GLU A 20 1.38 2.86 -7.72
CA GLU A 20 0.69 2.01 -6.75
C GLU A 20 -0.05 0.87 -7.48
N HIS A 21 -0.13 -0.28 -6.85
CA HIS A 21 -0.93 -1.42 -7.31
C HIS A 21 -1.94 -1.83 -6.26
N TYR A 22 -2.94 -2.60 -6.68
CA TYR A 22 -3.88 -3.16 -5.73
C TYR A 22 -3.16 -4.15 -4.81
N GLY A 23 -3.19 -3.87 -3.50
CA GLY A 23 -2.46 -4.62 -2.49
C GLY A 23 -3.28 -4.70 -1.20
N GLN A 24 -3.10 -5.78 -0.44
CA GLN A 24 -3.85 -6.06 0.79
C GLN A 24 -2.97 -6.61 1.91
N LYS A 25 -1.66 -6.69 1.69
CA LYS A 25 -0.69 -7.44 2.52
C LYS A 25 0.20 -6.51 3.35
N ASN A 26 0.59 -5.37 2.81
CA ASN A 26 1.66 -4.53 3.35
C ASN A 26 1.18 -3.23 4.00
N CYS A 27 -0.13 -3.03 4.07
CA CYS A 27 -0.69 -1.84 4.67
C CYS A 27 -0.56 -1.87 6.21
N GLN A 28 -0.33 -0.70 6.82
CA GLN A 28 0.18 -0.50 8.19
C GLN A 28 1.68 -0.75 8.41
N GLY A 29 2.52 -0.12 7.59
CA GLY A 29 3.93 0.11 7.93
C GLY A 29 4.89 -1.04 7.60
N CYS A 30 4.42 -2.08 6.89
CA CYS A 30 5.29 -2.97 6.12
C CYS A 30 5.70 -2.35 4.78
N GLU A 31 4.88 -1.45 4.26
CA GLU A 31 5.20 -0.72 3.04
C GLU A 31 6.38 0.24 3.27
N PRO A 32 7.42 0.19 2.42
CA PRO A 32 8.53 1.14 2.44
C PRO A 32 8.06 2.59 2.37
N SER A 33 8.65 3.44 3.20
CA SER A 33 8.34 4.88 3.23
C SER A 33 9.61 5.72 3.21
N CYS A 34 9.46 7.01 2.91
CA CYS A 34 10.60 7.92 2.93
C CYS A 34 11.26 8.08 4.30
N ASP A 35 10.49 7.89 5.39
CA ASP A 35 11.03 7.91 6.75
C ASP A 35 11.61 6.56 7.18
N LYS A 36 11.13 5.45 6.59
CA LYS A 36 11.57 4.09 6.88
C LYS A 36 11.60 3.26 5.58
N PRO A 37 12.69 3.36 4.79
CA PRO A 37 12.79 2.64 3.51
C PRO A 37 12.85 1.13 3.66
N ASN A 38 13.40 0.64 4.77
CA ASN A 38 13.53 -0.78 5.08
C ASN A 38 12.81 -1.10 6.41
N PRO A 39 11.50 -1.38 6.40
CA PRO A 39 10.76 -1.73 7.61
C PRO A 39 11.08 -3.16 8.09
N ASN A 40 11.98 -3.28 9.06
CA ASN A 40 12.41 -4.59 9.62
C ASN A 40 11.36 -5.26 10.55
N LYS A 41 10.40 -4.47 11.03
CA LYS A 41 9.31 -4.93 11.89
C LYS A 41 8.04 -4.23 11.45
N CYS A 42 7.04 -5.03 11.12
CA CYS A 42 5.70 -4.58 10.85
C CYS A 42 4.73 -5.68 11.24
N THR A 43 3.53 -5.28 11.63
CA THR A 43 2.44 -6.23 11.87
C THR A 43 1.71 -6.40 10.55
N GLU A 44 1.89 -7.55 9.90
CA GLU A 44 1.11 -7.87 8.71
C GLU A 44 -0.38 -7.81 9.07
N LYS A 45 -1.08 -6.80 8.55
CA LYS A 45 -2.52 -6.72 8.65
C LYS A 45 -3.11 -6.84 7.27
N LYS A 46 -4.08 -7.74 7.15
CA LYS A 46 -4.92 -7.80 5.96
C LYS A 46 -5.73 -6.53 5.90
N CYS A 47 -5.56 -5.76 4.85
CA CYS A 47 -6.40 -4.61 4.59
C CYS A 47 -7.34 -4.95 3.45
N ILE A 48 -8.58 -4.50 3.59
CA ILE A 48 -9.54 -4.57 2.52
C ILE A 48 -9.34 -3.33 1.69
N CYS A 49 -9.22 -3.50 0.38
CA CYS A 49 -9.29 -2.38 -0.53
C CYS A 49 -8.21 -1.30 -0.28
N ALA A 50 -6.94 -1.68 -0.39
CA ALA A 50 -5.81 -0.76 -0.29
C ALA A 50 -4.99 -0.69 -1.58
N CYS A 51 -4.24 0.41 -1.72
CA CYS A 51 -3.18 0.56 -2.70
C CYS A 51 -1.84 0.43 -1.99
N GLU A 52 -0.93 -0.32 -2.60
CA GLU A 52 0.44 -0.49 -2.14
C GLU A 52 1.41 0.08 -3.17
N CYS A 53 2.49 0.70 -2.72
CA CYS A 53 3.58 1.13 -3.57
C CYS A 53 4.14 -0.05 -4.36
N LEU A 54 4.41 0.17 -5.65
CA LEU A 54 5.17 -0.78 -6.44
C LEU A 54 6.56 -1.01 -5.82
N ALA A 55 7.12 -2.19 -6.07
CA ALA A 55 8.48 -2.51 -5.63
C ALA A 55 9.48 -1.46 -6.12
N GLY A 56 10.36 -0.99 -5.22
CA GLY A 56 11.33 0.08 -5.49
C GLY A 56 10.81 1.50 -5.27
N PHE A 57 9.51 1.69 -5.00
CA PHE A 57 8.94 2.99 -4.62
C PHE A 57 8.76 3.09 -3.10
N LEU A 58 8.91 4.30 -2.59
CA LEU A 58 8.75 4.66 -1.19
C LEU A 58 7.53 5.55 -1.02
N ARG A 59 6.67 5.28 -0.03
CA ARG A 59 5.58 6.20 0.30
C ARG A 59 6.13 7.45 0.97
N ASP A 60 5.90 8.60 0.35
CA ASP A 60 6.13 9.89 0.98
C ASP A 60 4.98 10.21 1.93
N LYS A 61 5.29 10.35 3.22
CA LYS A 61 4.28 10.64 4.25
C LYS A 61 3.63 12.01 4.08
N LYS A 62 4.32 12.98 3.46
CA LYS A 62 3.82 14.35 3.28
C LYS A 62 2.78 14.44 2.17
N SER A 63 3.06 13.85 1.01
CA SER A 63 2.15 13.85 -0.14
C SER A 63 1.19 12.65 -0.18
N GLY A 64 1.50 11.59 0.56
CA GLY A 64 0.78 10.31 0.51
C GLY A 64 1.10 9.47 -0.72
N LYS A 65 1.99 9.91 -1.62
CA LYS A 65 2.27 9.28 -2.92
C LYS A 65 3.49 8.37 -2.86
N CYS A 66 3.51 7.36 -3.73
CA CYS A 66 4.67 6.50 -3.93
C CYS A 66 5.67 7.13 -4.93
N VAL A 67 6.90 7.35 -4.46
CA VAL A 67 7.96 8.07 -5.19
C VAL A 67 9.24 7.24 -5.24
N GLU A 68 10.00 7.36 -6.34
CA GLU A 68 11.32 6.71 -6.46
C GLU A 68 12.38 7.41 -5.60
N LYS A 69 12.27 8.73 -5.47
CA LYS A 69 13.17 9.56 -4.68
C LYS A 69 12.38 10.40 -3.70
N CYS A 70 12.77 10.30 -2.44
CA CYS A 70 12.15 11.06 -1.38
C CYS A 70 12.45 12.55 -1.52
N PRO A 71 11.46 13.42 -1.28
CA PRO A 71 11.69 14.86 -1.27
C PRO A 71 12.73 15.19 -0.20
N LYS A 72 13.65 16.10 -0.53
CA LYS A 72 14.60 16.62 0.45
C LYS A 72 13.79 17.30 1.56
N LYS A 73 14.02 16.91 2.81
CA LYS A 73 13.52 17.65 3.95
C LYS A 73 14.32 18.96 3.96
N THR A 74 13.71 20.04 3.51
CA THR A 74 14.24 21.38 3.79
C THR A 74 13.73 21.73 5.17
N ASP A 75 14.64 21.69 6.15
CA ASP A 75 14.42 22.20 7.51
C ASP A 75 14.22 23.73 7.51
#